data_AF-A0A2I0N4Q4-F1
#
_entry.id   AF-A0A2I0N4Q4-F1
#
_cell.length_a   1.000
_cell.length_b   1.000
_cell.length_c   1.000
_cell.angle_alpha   90.00
_cell.angle_beta   90.00
_cell.angle_gamma   90.00
#
_symmetry.space_group_name_H-M   'P 1'
#
loop_
_entity.id
_entity.type
_entity.pdbx_description
1 polymer ?
#
loop_
_entity_poly.entity_id
_entity_poly.type
_entity_poly.pdbx_seq_one_letter_code
_entity_poly.pdbx_strand_id
1 'polypeptide(L)'
;MYFGDGLKPIAEELAKKQREISVAEFFEKNKHILGFDSSTRAILTAVKEAVDNALDACEEAHVMPEVFVEIAQAEKKGVYTLRVEDNGPGIVKQQLPNVFGRLLYGSRFHAIRQSRGQQGIGISAAVLYSQLTTGKPTKVVSKIADDRPAHVCHLMINTRQNMPEIVEEDITHWDKPHGTSVEFEIIGKYLRDSKQSVYEYLKNTAIVNPHARMVFKEPDGTITTFERVAEAMPKPCTEILPHPHGVEIGTVMKMLANAKARKLGAFLQTSFCRMSQRTADEMCLKAGLSPNTKPEELSVEQITALVNAFKNVKLMAPPTDCLSPIGEILLKRALKRNAGQEIEFAASVTRAPSVYSGNPFLVEAAIAYCPSMPKDQQISIMRFANRVPLLYQQGACLMTHGIESVDWRRYGLEQRGGKGIP
;
A
#
# COMPACT_ATOMS: atom_id res chain seq x y z
N MET A 1 -29.04 5.51 63.14
CA MET A 1 -28.79 5.33 61.71
C MET A 1 -27.51 6.05 61.35
N TYR A 2 -26.41 5.32 61.14
CA TYR A 2 -25.26 5.82 60.38
C TYR A 2 -24.72 4.60 59.63
N PHE A 3 -25.18 4.44 58.39
CA PHE A 3 -24.58 3.50 57.45
C PHE A 3 -23.20 4.05 57.10
N GLY A 4 -22.15 3.29 57.39
CA GLY A 4 -20.81 3.61 56.94
C GLY A 4 -20.78 3.58 55.41
N ASP A 5 -20.29 4.67 54.82
CA ASP A 5 -19.88 4.71 53.42
C ASP A 5 -18.78 3.65 53.24
N GLY A 6 -19.17 2.49 52.70
CA GLY A 6 -18.23 1.48 52.24
C GLY A 6 -17.33 2.12 51.19
N LEU A 7 -16.04 2.21 51.50
CA LEU A 7 -14.98 2.58 50.56
C LEU A 7 -15.18 1.77 49.27
N LYS A 8 -15.65 2.43 48.21
CA LYS A 8 -15.75 1.82 46.88
C LYS A 8 -14.36 1.28 46.52
N PRO A 9 -14.26 0.03 46.04
CA PRO A 9 -12.97 -0.54 45.67
C PRO A 9 -12.23 0.40 44.71
N ILE A 10 -10.96 0.71 45.00
CA ILE A 10 -10.11 1.56 44.14
C ILE A 10 -10.12 1.06 42.69
N ALA A 11 -10.29 -0.25 42.49
CA ALA A 11 -10.45 -0.87 41.18
C ALA A 11 -11.68 -0.36 40.39
N GLU A 12 -12.82 -0.08 41.04
CA GLU A 12 -14.02 0.45 40.38
C GLU A 12 -13.84 1.93 39.99
N GLU A 13 -13.10 2.71 40.78
CA GLU A 13 -12.74 4.08 40.43
C GLU A 13 -11.70 4.15 39.31
N LEU A 14 -10.73 3.22 39.30
CA LEU A 14 -9.77 3.07 38.21
C LEU A 14 -10.43 2.57 36.93
N ALA A 15 -11.40 1.66 37.02
CA ALA A 15 -12.17 1.17 35.88
C ALA A 15 -12.98 2.30 35.21
N LYS A 16 -13.56 3.23 35.98
CA LYS A 16 -14.25 4.42 35.43
C LYS A 16 -13.33 5.38 34.67
N LYS A 17 -12.02 5.32 34.91
CA LYS A 17 -11.02 6.11 34.17
C LYS A 17 -10.56 5.43 32.88
N GLN A 18 -10.89 4.16 32.67
CA GLN A 18 -10.60 3.47 31.41
C GLN A 18 -11.47 4.08 30.29
N ARG A 19 -10.82 4.50 29.22
CA ARG A 19 -11.48 5.05 28.02
C ARG A 19 -11.01 4.26 26.82
N GLU A 20 -11.96 3.83 26.01
CA GLU A 20 -11.68 3.32 24.67
C GLU A 20 -11.35 4.50 23.76
N ILE A 21 -10.30 4.36 22.96
CA ILE A 21 -9.92 5.35 21.94
C ILE A 21 -10.24 4.77 20.57
N SER A 22 -10.80 5.60 19.70
CA SER A 22 -11.04 5.18 18.32
C SER A 22 -9.70 5.03 17.58
N VAL A 23 -9.72 4.30 16.46
CA VAL A 23 -8.56 4.19 15.55
C VAL A 23 -8.09 5.56 15.06
N ALA A 24 -9.04 6.45 14.76
CA ALA A 24 -8.73 7.81 14.32
C ALA A 24 -8.08 8.64 15.43
N GLU A 25 -8.56 8.52 16.67
CA GLU A 25 -7.97 9.19 17.84
C GLU A 25 -6.57 8.64 18.16
N PHE A 26 -6.36 7.33 18.00
CA PHE A 26 -5.05 6.71 18.14
C PHE A 26 -4.04 7.31 17.15
N PHE A 27 -4.42 7.43 15.88
CA PHE A 27 -3.55 7.99 14.84
C PHE A 27 -3.36 9.50 14.94
N GLU A 28 -4.38 10.24 15.41
CA GLU A 28 -4.27 11.66 15.75
C GLU A 28 -3.17 11.89 16.78
N LYS A 29 -3.10 11.04 17.82
CA LYS A 29 -2.04 11.08 18.85
C LYS A 29 -0.71 10.53 18.36
N ASN A 30 -0.71 9.64 17.37
CA ASN A 30 0.47 8.92 16.89
C ASN A 30 0.79 9.17 15.40
N LYS A 31 0.90 10.45 15.01
CA LYS A 31 1.17 10.88 13.62
C LYS A 31 2.40 10.23 12.98
N HIS A 32 3.40 9.89 13.78
CA HIS A 32 4.63 9.24 13.34
C HIS A 32 4.38 7.83 12.76
N ILE A 33 3.37 7.10 13.27
CA ILE A 33 3.01 5.77 12.77
C ILE A 33 2.46 5.85 11.35
N LEU A 34 1.77 6.95 11.03
CA LEU A 34 1.24 7.22 9.69
C LEU A 34 2.28 7.78 8.71
N GLY A 35 3.54 7.96 9.13
CA GLY A 35 4.57 8.57 8.30
C GLY A 35 4.46 10.09 8.17
N PHE A 36 3.75 10.75 9.09
CA PHE A 36 3.67 12.22 9.19
C PHE A 36 4.52 12.75 10.37
N ASP A 37 5.73 12.22 10.50
CA ASP A 37 6.69 12.57 11.56
C ASP A 37 7.32 13.96 11.41
N SER A 38 7.41 14.47 10.17
CA SER A 38 8.11 15.69 9.81
C SER A 38 7.39 16.43 8.69
N SER A 39 7.52 17.76 8.68
CA SER A 39 6.85 18.63 7.70
C SER A 39 7.28 18.36 6.25
N THR A 40 8.50 17.88 6.04
CA THR A 40 8.98 17.47 4.70
C THR A 40 8.34 16.16 4.27
N ARG A 41 8.33 15.15 5.16
CA ARG A 41 7.76 13.84 4.86
C ARG A 41 6.25 13.89 4.68
N ALA A 42 5.56 14.79 5.37
CA ALA A 42 4.12 14.96 5.28
C ALA A 42 3.62 15.18 3.84
N ILE A 43 4.25 16.08 3.08
CA ILE A 43 3.90 16.34 1.68
C ILE A 43 4.12 15.08 0.83
N LEU A 44 5.29 14.47 0.95
CA LEU A 44 5.62 13.27 0.18
C LEU A 44 4.68 12.10 0.51
N THR A 45 4.41 11.84 1.79
CA THR A 45 3.49 10.78 2.22
C THR A 45 2.09 11.02 1.65
N ALA A 46 1.56 12.25 1.74
CA ALA A 46 0.23 12.54 1.24
C ALA A 46 0.11 12.38 -0.29
N VAL A 47 1.11 12.87 -1.04
CA VAL A 47 1.17 12.67 -2.50
C VAL A 47 1.30 11.19 -2.85
N LYS A 48 2.18 10.46 -2.12
CA LYS A 48 2.37 9.03 -2.33
C LYS A 48 1.07 8.26 -2.17
N GLU A 49 0.34 8.46 -1.06
CA GLU A 49 -0.90 7.72 -0.81
C GLU A 49 -2.00 8.07 -1.83
N ALA A 50 -2.06 9.31 -2.30
CA ALA A 50 -3.00 9.71 -3.34
C ALA A 50 -2.64 9.11 -4.71
N VAL A 51 -1.37 9.15 -5.11
CA VAL A 51 -0.88 8.59 -6.39
C VAL A 51 -1.01 7.07 -6.41
N ASP A 52 -0.64 6.38 -5.32
CA ASP A 52 -0.76 4.93 -5.22
C ASP A 52 -2.23 4.49 -5.37
N ASN A 53 -3.18 5.23 -4.77
CA ASN A 53 -4.61 4.97 -4.92
C ASN A 53 -5.14 5.25 -6.33
N ALA A 54 -4.71 6.35 -6.96
CA ALA A 54 -5.04 6.66 -8.35
C ALA A 54 -4.58 5.56 -9.31
N LEU A 55 -3.33 5.09 -9.17
CA LEU A 55 -2.78 4.02 -9.99
C LEU A 55 -3.52 2.70 -9.78
N ASP A 56 -3.79 2.32 -8.53
CA ASP A 56 -4.55 1.11 -8.23
C ASP A 56 -5.97 1.18 -8.82
N ALA A 57 -6.65 2.32 -8.72
CA ALA A 57 -8.01 2.49 -9.26
C ALA A 57 -8.05 2.39 -10.78
N CYS A 58 -7.08 2.98 -11.48
CA CYS A 58 -6.95 2.87 -12.94
C CYS A 58 -6.66 1.42 -13.36
N GLU A 59 -5.75 0.73 -12.65
CA GLU A 59 -5.41 -0.67 -12.93
C GLU A 59 -6.59 -1.62 -12.70
N GLU A 60 -7.36 -1.42 -11.63
CA GLU A 60 -8.57 -2.20 -11.34
C GLU A 60 -9.66 -2.01 -12.41
N ALA A 61 -9.76 -0.82 -12.99
CA ALA A 61 -10.70 -0.52 -14.08
C ALA A 61 -10.16 -0.84 -15.48
N HIS A 62 -8.94 -1.37 -15.59
CA HIS A 62 -8.26 -1.61 -16.87
C HIS A 62 -8.12 -0.37 -17.76
N VAL A 63 -7.95 0.80 -17.14
CA VAL A 63 -7.70 2.08 -17.82
C VAL A 63 -6.21 2.43 -17.73
N MET A 64 -5.61 2.87 -18.84
CA MET A 64 -4.23 3.38 -18.84
C MET A 64 -4.14 4.62 -17.95
N PRO A 65 -3.35 4.59 -16.85
CA PRO A 65 -3.39 5.67 -15.87
C PRO A 65 -2.86 6.99 -16.44
N GLU A 66 -3.62 8.06 -16.20
CA GLU A 66 -3.24 9.45 -16.40
C GLU A 66 -3.44 10.20 -15.09
N VAL A 67 -2.34 10.48 -14.40
CA VAL A 67 -2.36 11.11 -13.08
C VAL A 67 -1.79 12.52 -13.18
N PHE A 68 -2.56 13.51 -12.74
CA PHE A 68 -2.10 14.88 -12.58
C PHE A 68 -1.85 15.15 -11.09
N VAL A 69 -0.66 15.65 -10.77
CA VAL A 69 -0.24 16.01 -9.42
C VAL A 69 0.13 17.49 -9.42
N GLU A 70 -0.50 18.27 -8.56
CA GLU A 70 -0.22 19.69 -8.38
C GLU A 70 0.08 19.99 -6.91
N ILE A 71 1.13 20.77 -6.71
CA ILE A 71 1.48 21.32 -5.40
C ILE A 71 1.53 22.83 -5.58
N ALA A 72 0.60 23.54 -4.96
CA ALA A 72 0.58 24.99 -4.94
C ALA A 72 0.87 25.49 -3.52
N GLN A 73 1.62 26.59 -3.42
CA GLN A 73 1.76 27.28 -2.13
C GLN A 73 0.46 28.05 -1.85
N ALA A 74 -0.14 27.79 -0.69
CA ALA A 74 -1.34 28.51 -0.25
C ALA A 74 -0.99 29.92 0.26
N GLU A 75 -1.99 30.71 0.62
CA GLU A 75 -1.82 32.10 1.09
C GLU A 75 -0.85 32.21 2.28
N LYS A 76 -0.90 31.25 3.21
CA LYS A 76 0.03 31.18 4.34
C LYS A 76 1.32 30.46 3.95
N LYS A 77 2.46 31.10 4.23
CA LYS A 77 3.78 30.50 4.06
C LYS A 77 3.91 29.20 4.86
N GLY A 78 4.38 28.14 4.21
CA GLY A 78 4.50 26.80 4.81
C GLY A 78 3.22 25.96 4.73
N VAL A 79 2.18 26.49 4.10
CA VAL A 79 0.96 25.75 3.80
C VAL A 79 0.89 25.49 2.30
N TYR A 80 0.57 24.26 1.93
CA TYR A 80 0.52 23.82 0.54
C TYR A 80 -0.81 23.14 0.24
N THR A 81 -1.39 23.48 -0.91
CA THR A 81 -2.53 22.78 -1.49
C THR A 81 -2.00 21.68 -2.39
N LEU A 82 -2.36 20.45 -2.07
CA LEU A 82 -2.00 19.25 -2.83
C LEU A 82 -3.24 18.78 -3.57
N ARG A 83 -3.13 18.66 -4.89
CA ARG A 83 -4.20 18.11 -5.74
C ARG A 83 -3.67 16.92 -6.52
N VAL A 84 -4.37 15.80 -6.44
CA VAL A 84 -4.11 14.61 -7.26
C VAL A 84 -5.38 14.25 -7.99
N GLU A 85 -5.29 14.14 -9.30
CA GLU A 85 -6.40 13.81 -10.18
C GLU A 85 -6.05 12.62 -11.07
N ASP A 86 -6.98 11.69 -11.22
CA ASP A 86 -6.84 10.50 -12.05
C ASP A 86 -7.96 10.37 -13.08
N ASN A 87 -7.74 9.53 -14.09
CA ASN A 87 -8.73 9.10 -15.07
C ASN A 87 -9.28 7.69 -14.76
N GLY A 88 -9.29 7.29 -13.49
CA GLY A 88 -9.85 6.01 -13.05
C GLY A 88 -11.38 5.99 -13.15
N PRO A 89 -12.05 4.94 -12.64
CA PRO A 89 -13.49 4.73 -12.79
C PRO A 89 -14.36 5.72 -12.00
N GLY A 90 -13.74 6.59 -11.19
CA GLY A 90 -14.44 7.37 -10.19
C GLY A 90 -14.94 6.52 -9.02
N ILE A 91 -15.53 7.20 -8.05
CA ILE A 91 -16.13 6.62 -6.84
C ILE A 91 -17.61 7.01 -6.78
N VAL A 92 -18.46 6.01 -6.52
CA VAL A 92 -19.90 6.22 -6.35
C VAL A 92 -20.16 7.16 -5.16
N LYS A 93 -21.07 8.13 -5.34
CA LYS A 93 -21.40 9.16 -4.33
C LYS A 93 -21.52 8.62 -2.91
N GLN A 94 -22.23 7.50 -2.73
CA GLN A 94 -22.48 6.89 -1.41
C GLN A 94 -21.23 6.35 -0.72
N GLN A 95 -20.21 5.97 -1.48
CA GLN A 95 -18.96 5.41 -0.96
C GLN A 95 -17.86 6.46 -0.79
N LEU A 96 -17.98 7.60 -1.47
CA LEU A 96 -16.98 8.66 -1.49
C LEU A 96 -16.59 9.12 -0.07
N PRO A 97 -17.52 9.45 0.86
CA PRO A 97 -17.14 9.83 2.21
C PRO A 97 -16.40 8.71 2.97
N ASN A 98 -16.79 7.45 2.77
CA ASN A 98 -16.18 6.32 3.48
C ASN A 98 -14.75 6.04 3.01
N VAL A 99 -14.47 6.18 1.71
CA VAL A 99 -13.13 5.94 1.15
C VAL A 99 -12.10 6.91 1.71
N PHE A 100 -12.48 8.18 1.91
CA PHE A 100 -11.55 9.23 2.34
C PHE A 100 -11.64 9.57 3.84
N GLY A 101 -12.77 9.31 4.48
CA GLY A 101 -13.03 9.74 5.85
C GLY A 101 -13.16 8.62 6.89
N ARG A 102 -12.93 7.36 6.50
CA ARG A 102 -12.90 6.22 7.42
C ARG A 102 -11.54 5.52 7.37
N LEU A 103 -10.89 5.39 8.52
CA LEU A 103 -9.65 4.62 8.63
C LEU A 103 -9.96 3.13 8.71
N LEU A 104 -9.08 2.31 8.12
CA LEU A 104 -9.24 0.86 7.99
C LEU A 104 -10.49 0.47 7.17
N TYR A 105 -10.80 1.26 6.15
CA TYR A 105 -11.93 1.01 5.24
C TYR A 105 -11.43 0.79 3.81
N GLY A 106 -11.96 -0.23 3.14
CA GLY A 106 -11.52 -0.60 1.80
C GLY A 106 -11.78 -2.07 1.47
N SER A 107 -11.70 -2.39 0.19
CA SER A 107 -11.90 -3.75 -0.35
C SER A 107 -10.63 -4.63 -0.25
N ARG A 108 -9.49 -4.07 0.14
CA ARG A 108 -8.16 -4.70 0.03
C ARG A 108 -7.74 -5.55 1.24
N PHE A 109 -8.53 -5.63 2.31
CA PHE A 109 -8.15 -6.32 3.57
C PHE A 109 -8.17 -7.83 3.53
N HIS A 110 -8.98 -8.42 2.65
CA HIS A 110 -9.26 -9.85 2.66
C HIS A 110 -8.65 -10.58 1.47
N ALA A 111 -8.22 -9.84 0.45
CA ALA A 111 -7.66 -10.38 -0.78
C ALA A 111 -6.14 -10.50 -0.70
N ILE A 112 -5.61 -11.73 -0.85
CA ILE A 112 -4.18 -11.94 -1.05
C ILE A 112 -3.91 -11.75 -2.55
N ARG A 113 -3.49 -10.54 -2.91
CA ARG A 113 -2.98 -10.16 -4.23
C ARG A 113 -1.95 -9.06 -4.09
N GLN A 114 -1.05 -8.93 -5.06
CA GLN A 114 -0.13 -7.79 -5.11
C GLN A 114 -0.93 -6.50 -5.30
N SER A 115 -0.76 -5.56 -4.36
CA SER A 115 -1.28 -4.19 -4.40
C SER A 115 -0.24 -3.23 -3.82
N ARG A 116 -0.38 -1.93 -4.13
CA ARG A 116 0.48 -0.86 -3.58
C ARG A 116 0.15 -0.57 -2.12
N GLY A 117 -1.14 -0.46 -1.80
CA GLY A 117 -1.67 -0.30 -0.45
C GLY A 117 -2.23 -1.60 0.14
N GLN A 118 -1.91 -1.90 1.40
CA GLN A 118 -2.39 -3.11 2.11
C GLN A 118 -3.40 -2.82 3.24
N GLN A 119 -3.30 -1.67 3.91
CA GLN A 119 -3.97 -1.47 5.21
C GLN A 119 -5.20 -0.54 5.16
N GLY A 120 -5.56 0.06 4.02
CA GLY A 120 -6.72 0.96 3.91
C GLY A 120 -6.67 2.16 4.89
N ILE A 121 -5.45 2.63 5.19
CA ILE A 121 -5.17 3.78 6.07
C ILE A 121 -4.70 4.99 5.26
N GLY A 122 -4.08 4.75 4.10
CA GLY A 122 -3.24 5.71 3.38
C GLY A 122 -3.85 7.08 3.18
N ILE A 123 -4.90 7.18 2.37
CA ILE A 123 -5.48 8.48 2.01
C ILE A 123 -6.24 9.12 3.17
N SER A 124 -6.94 8.33 3.99
CA SER A 124 -7.63 8.82 5.19
C SER A 124 -6.66 9.43 6.21
N ALA A 125 -5.41 8.94 6.26
CA ALA A 125 -4.35 9.54 7.06
C ALA A 125 -3.90 10.91 6.53
N ALA A 126 -3.85 11.10 5.21
CA ALA A 126 -3.58 12.41 4.61
C ALA A 126 -4.72 13.41 4.90
N VAL A 127 -5.98 12.96 4.80
CA VAL A 127 -7.17 13.74 5.18
C VAL A 127 -7.12 14.13 6.65
N LEU A 128 -6.83 13.17 7.54
CA LEU A 128 -6.68 13.44 8.97
C LEU A 128 -5.55 14.44 9.24
N TYR A 129 -4.41 14.30 8.57
CA TYR A 129 -3.29 15.23 8.73
C TYR A 129 -3.63 16.65 8.26
N SER A 130 -4.33 16.79 7.12
CA SER A 130 -4.89 18.07 6.64
C SER A 130 -5.76 18.71 7.71
N GLN A 131 -6.77 17.99 8.20
CA GLN A 131 -7.65 18.46 9.25
C GLN A 131 -6.90 18.88 10.53
N LEU A 132 -5.91 18.10 10.96
CA LEU A 132 -5.15 18.39 12.18
C LEU A 132 -4.18 19.56 12.05
N THR A 133 -3.76 19.90 10.83
CA THR A 133 -2.76 20.97 10.60
C THR A 133 -3.40 22.28 10.16
N THR A 134 -4.35 22.24 9.23
CA THR A 134 -4.98 23.45 8.67
C THR A 134 -6.42 23.64 9.14
N GLY A 135 -7.07 22.58 9.64
CA GLY A 135 -8.48 22.62 10.03
C GLY A 135 -9.45 22.71 8.85
N LYS A 136 -8.95 22.69 7.60
CA LYS A 136 -9.79 22.79 6.40
C LYS A 136 -10.31 21.41 5.96
N PRO A 137 -11.54 21.34 5.43
CA PRO A 137 -12.07 20.11 4.87
C PRO A 137 -11.30 19.70 3.61
N THR A 138 -11.22 18.40 3.35
CA THR A 138 -10.68 17.87 2.09
C THR A 138 -11.76 17.94 1.02
N LYS A 139 -11.43 18.49 -0.15
CA LYS A 139 -12.32 18.54 -1.30
C LYS A 139 -12.06 17.32 -2.18
N VAL A 140 -13.10 16.54 -2.44
CA VAL A 140 -13.05 15.40 -3.34
C VAL A 140 -14.07 15.59 -4.44
N VAL A 141 -13.64 15.43 -5.68
CA VAL A 141 -14.49 15.46 -6.88
C VAL A 141 -14.43 14.09 -7.54
N SER A 142 -15.58 13.53 -7.89
CA SER A 142 -15.67 12.20 -8.50
C SER A 142 -16.74 12.17 -9.58
N LYS A 143 -16.39 11.62 -10.75
CA LYS A 143 -17.33 11.37 -11.86
C LYS A 143 -17.16 9.92 -12.31
N ILE A 144 -18.28 9.20 -12.43
CA ILE A 144 -18.28 7.76 -12.72
C ILE A 144 -18.53 7.42 -14.20
N ALA A 145 -19.12 8.34 -14.95
CA ALA A 145 -19.46 8.17 -16.36
C ALA A 145 -19.77 9.54 -16.99
N ASP A 146 -19.66 9.62 -18.32
CA ASP A 146 -19.77 10.88 -19.04
C ASP A 146 -21.17 11.52 -18.95
N ASP A 147 -22.20 10.66 -18.92
CA ASP A 147 -23.61 11.01 -18.77
C ASP A 147 -24.02 11.32 -17.33
N ARG A 148 -23.08 11.23 -16.37
CA ARG A 148 -23.33 11.46 -14.95
C ARG A 148 -22.68 12.75 -14.46
N PRO A 149 -23.32 13.47 -13.53
CA PRO A 149 -22.71 14.65 -12.93
C PRO A 149 -21.45 14.30 -12.13
N ALA A 150 -20.49 15.22 -12.09
CA ALA A 150 -19.37 15.11 -11.15
C ALA A 150 -19.84 15.57 -9.76
N HIS A 151 -19.69 14.70 -8.77
CA HIS A 151 -20.04 15.00 -7.39
C HIS A 151 -18.85 15.60 -6.66
N VAL A 152 -19.06 16.73 -5.99
CA VAL A 152 -18.11 17.39 -5.10
C VAL A 152 -18.52 17.11 -3.66
N CYS A 153 -17.57 16.72 -2.82
CA CYS A 153 -17.77 16.49 -1.40
C CYS A 153 -16.63 17.12 -0.62
N HIS A 154 -16.97 18.01 0.31
CA HIS A 154 -16.06 18.52 1.32
C HIS A 154 -16.23 17.71 2.58
N LEU A 155 -15.17 17.00 3.00
CA LEU A 155 -15.24 16.06 4.11
C LEU A 155 -14.16 16.30 5.17
N MET A 156 -14.54 15.97 6.39
CA MET A 156 -13.70 15.89 7.59
C MET A 156 -13.87 14.51 8.23
N ILE A 157 -13.00 14.17 9.18
CA ILE A 157 -13.03 12.92 9.93
C ILE A 157 -13.44 13.22 11.36
N ASN A 158 -14.52 12.60 11.81
CA ASN A 158 -14.84 12.57 13.23
C ASN A 158 -13.93 11.56 13.92
N THR A 159 -12.89 12.06 14.60
CA THR A 159 -11.87 11.20 15.23
C THR A 159 -12.38 10.40 16.41
N ARG A 160 -13.53 10.72 16.99
CA ARG A 160 -14.12 9.92 18.09
C ARG A 160 -14.86 8.70 17.56
N GLN A 161 -15.54 8.83 16.44
CA GLN A 161 -16.36 7.75 15.87
C GLN A 161 -15.67 7.00 14.72
N ASN A 162 -14.55 7.51 14.20
CA ASN A 162 -13.92 7.03 12.96
C ASN A 162 -14.93 6.99 11.80
N MET A 163 -15.65 8.09 11.61
CA MET A 163 -16.67 8.24 10.58
C MET A 163 -16.45 9.55 9.82
N PRO A 164 -16.76 9.59 8.51
CA PRO A 164 -16.73 10.82 7.74
C PRO A 164 -17.80 11.79 8.21
N GLU A 165 -17.45 13.07 8.24
CA GLU A 165 -18.35 14.20 8.44
C GLU A 165 -18.36 15.04 7.17
N ILE A 166 -19.52 15.14 6.52
CA ILE A 166 -19.68 15.87 5.27
C ILE A 166 -20.02 17.32 5.63
N VAL A 167 -19.17 18.24 5.22
CA VAL A 167 -19.32 19.69 5.45
C VAL A 167 -20.19 20.30 4.36
N GLU A 168 -19.95 19.90 3.10
CA GLU A 168 -20.66 20.43 1.93
C GLU A 168 -20.71 19.37 0.82
N GLU A 169 -21.83 19.31 0.11
CA GLU A 169 -21.99 18.52 -1.11
C GLU A 169 -22.45 19.44 -2.24
N ASP A 170 -21.83 19.27 -3.42
CA ASP A 170 -22.22 19.99 -4.62
C ASP A 170 -22.07 19.12 -5.87
N ILE A 171 -22.49 19.64 -7.01
CA ILE A 171 -22.30 19.06 -8.33
C ILE A 171 -21.55 20.07 -9.19
N THR A 172 -20.53 19.61 -9.91
CA THR A 172 -19.76 20.45 -10.82
C THR A 172 -19.74 19.86 -12.23
N HIS A 173 -19.49 20.72 -13.22
CA HIS A 173 -19.20 20.26 -14.57
C HIS A 173 -17.75 19.80 -14.64
N TRP A 174 -17.53 18.62 -15.22
CA TRP A 174 -16.20 18.09 -15.42
C TRP A 174 -16.12 17.48 -16.81
N ASP A 175 -15.20 18.00 -17.62
CA ASP A 175 -15.03 17.66 -19.04
C ASP A 175 -14.60 16.20 -19.25
N LYS A 176 -13.98 15.57 -18.25
CA LYS A 176 -13.52 14.18 -18.35
C LYS A 176 -14.70 13.22 -18.22
N PRO A 177 -14.68 12.06 -18.91
CA PRO A 177 -15.77 11.10 -18.83
C PRO A 177 -15.89 10.46 -17.44
N HIS A 178 -14.76 10.17 -16.79
CA HIS A 178 -14.70 9.61 -15.45
C HIS A 178 -13.36 9.98 -14.79
N GLY A 179 -13.31 9.89 -13.47
CA GLY A 179 -12.09 10.15 -12.69
C GLY A 179 -12.38 10.53 -11.25
N THR A 180 -11.31 10.66 -10.48
CA THR A 180 -11.35 11.24 -9.13
C THR A 180 -10.30 12.34 -8.99
N SER A 181 -10.65 13.45 -8.35
CA SER A 181 -9.71 14.51 -7.95
C SER A 181 -9.82 14.72 -6.45
N VAL A 182 -8.69 14.68 -5.76
CA VAL A 182 -8.60 14.88 -4.31
C VAL A 182 -7.71 16.07 -4.06
N GLU A 183 -8.20 17.02 -3.27
CA GLU A 183 -7.52 18.25 -2.91
C GLU A 183 -7.55 18.46 -1.39
N PHE A 184 -6.38 18.61 -0.78
CA PHE A 184 -6.25 18.92 0.64
C PHE A 184 -5.12 19.91 0.90
N GLU A 185 -5.26 20.68 1.98
CA GLU A 185 -4.33 21.72 2.39
C GLU A 185 -3.57 21.28 3.64
N ILE A 186 -2.25 21.17 3.54
CA ILE A 186 -1.41 20.68 4.63
C ILE A 186 -0.30 21.67 4.99
N ILE A 187 0.09 21.67 6.27
CA ILE A 187 1.32 22.36 6.71
C ILE A 187 2.51 21.46 6.40
N GLY A 188 3.51 22.00 5.71
CA GLY A 188 4.66 21.21 5.26
C GLY A 188 5.86 22.04 4.86
N LYS A 189 6.92 21.36 4.42
CA LYS A 189 8.10 21.98 3.81
C LYS A 189 8.40 21.31 2.48
N TYR A 190 8.17 22.02 1.37
CA TYR A 190 8.52 21.52 0.05
C TYR A 190 10.05 21.59 -0.15
N LEU A 191 10.66 20.47 -0.54
CA LEU A 191 12.07 20.38 -0.88
C LEU A 191 12.19 19.86 -2.31
N ARG A 192 12.73 20.69 -3.22
CA ARG A 192 12.91 20.32 -4.63
C ARG A 192 14.10 19.37 -4.83
N ASP A 193 15.30 19.81 -4.43
CA ASP A 193 16.57 19.14 -4.76
C ASP A 193 16.98 18.04 -3.75
N SER A 194 16.01 17.44 -3.08
CA SER A 194 16.25 16.35 -2.13
C SER A 194 16.05 15.00 -2.80
N LYS A 195 16.85 13.98 -2.43
CA LYS A 195 16.59 12.57 -2.79
C LYS A 195 15.24 12.05 -2.25
N GLN A 196 14.64 12.77 -1.30
CA GLN A 196 13.35 12.48 -0.70
C GLN A 196 12.27 13.50 -1.14
N SER A 197 12.45 14.11 -2.31
CA SER A 197 11.48 15.04 -2.88
C SER A 197 10.29 14.31 -3.52
N VAL A 198 9.20 15.05 -3.73
CA VAL A 198 8.04 14.57 -4.51
C VAL A 198 8.44 14.28 -5.96
N TYR A 199 9.32 15.10 -6.54
CA TYR A 199 9.84 14.88 -7.88
C TYR A 199 10.54 13.52 -8.00
N GLU A 200 11.46 13.20 -7.09
CA GLU A 200 12.20 11.93 -7.12
C GLU A 200 11.26 10.73 -6.87
N TYR A 201 10.24 10.90 -6.03
CA TYR A 201 9.17 9.91 -5.88
C TYR A 201 8.45 9.66 -7.21
N LEU A 202 7.93 10.70 -7.87
CA LEU A 202 7.17 10.55 -9.12
C LEU A 202 8.04 9.99 -10.24
N LYS A 203 9.29 10.42 -10.34
CA LYS A 203 10.29 9.86 -11.27
C LYS A 203 10.48 8.35 -11.04
N ASN A 204 10.65 7.94 -9.79
CA ASN A 204 10.82 6.54 -9.43
C ASN A 204 9.53 5.73 -9.66
N THR A 205 8.37 6.31 -9.37
CA THR A 205 7.06 5.74 -9.68
C THR A 205 6.88 5.55 -11.19
N ALA A 206 7.36 6.47 -12.03
CA ALA A 206 7.29 6.35 -13.49
C ALA A 206 8.16 5.21 -14.03
N ILE A 207 9.26 4.88 -13.35
CA ILE A 207 10.14 3.76 -13.73
C ILE A 207 9.44 2.41 -13.48
N VAL A 208 8.76 2.26 -12.35
CA VAL A 208 8.09 0.99 -11.99
C VAL A 208 6.66 0.87 -12.50
N ASN A 209 6.09 1.95 -13.02
CA ASN A 209 4.76 1.99 -13.64
C ASN A 209 4.86 2.51 -15.07
N PRO A 210 5.49 1.74 -15.99
CA PRO A 210 5.80 2.20 -17.35
C PRO A 210 4.55 2.47 -18.20
N HIS A 211 3.39 1.94 -17.83
CA HIS A 211 2.10 2.18 -18.48
C HIS A 211 1.42 3.48 -18.03
N ALA A 212 1.86 4.07 -16.91
CA ALA A 212 1.27 5.30 -16.38
C ALA A 212 1.89 6.54 -17.03
N ARG A 213 1.04 7.54 -17.30
CA ARG A 213 1.47 8.90 -17.62
C ARG A 213 1.20 9.78 -16.40
N MET A 214 2.20 10.55 -15.98
CA MET A 214 2.07 11.45 -14.83
C MET A 214 2.50 12.86 -15.19
N VAL A 215 1.70 13.86 -14.82
CA VAL A 215 2.02 15.28 -15.00
C VAL A 215 2.16 15.89 -13.62
N PHE A 216 3.30 16.52 -13.35
CA PHE A 216 3.61 17.13 -12.07
C PHE A 216 3.77 18.64 -12.23
N LYS A 217 2.97 19.41 -11.52
CA LYS A 217 3.07 20.87 -11.42
C LYS A 217 3.60 21.27 -10.04
N GLU A 218 4.78 21.87 -10.04
CA GLU A 218 5.47 22.34 -8.85
C GLU A 218 4.95 23.71 -8.35
N PRO A 219 5.25 24.12 -7.10
CA PRO A 219 4.85 25.42 -6.57
C PRO A 219 5.39 26.63 -7.34
N ASP A 220 6.51 26.47 -8.04
CA ASP A 220 7.10 27.51 -8.88
C ASP A 220 6.48 27.57 -10.29
N GLY A 221 5.50 26.71 -10.57
CA GLY A 221 4.84 26.59 -11.87
C GLY A 221 5.56 25.69 -12.87
N THR A 222 6.71 25.09 -12.52
CA THR A 222 7.37 24.12 -13.39
C THR A 222 6.46 22.92 -13.60
N ILE A 223 6.24 22.57 -14.87
CA ILE A 223 5.48 21.38 -15.26
C ILE A 223 6.45 20.33 -15.78
N THR A 224 6.50 19.18 -15.13
CA THR A 224 7.23 17.99 -15.61
C THR A 224 6.22 16.94 -16.05
N THR A 225 6.42 16.36 -17.23
CA THR A 225 5.60 15.25 -17.71
C THR A 225 6.43 13.98 -17.81
N PHE A 226 5.98 12.94 -17.11
CA PHE A 226 6.50 11.57 -17.19
C PHE A 226 5.61 10.79 -18.15
N GLU A 227 6.08 10.62 -19.38
CA GLU A 227 5.34 9.95 -20.44
C GLU A 227 5.40 8.42 -20.32
N ARG A 228 4.30 7.76 -20.74
CA ARG A 228 4.20 6.30 -20.74
C ARG A 228 5.23 5.66 -21.69
N VAL A 229 5.82 4.58 -21.23
CA VAL A 229 6.80 3.74 -21.97
C VAL A 229 6.13 2.49 -22.52
N ALA A 230 5.12 1.97 -21.83
CA ALA A 230 4.33 0.83 -22.26
C ALA A 230 3.00 1.29 -22.87
N GLU A 231 2.60 0.64 -23.94
CA GLU A 231 1.29 0.84 -24.59
C GLU A 231 0.22 -0.14 -24.09
N ALA A 232 0.64 -1.18 -23.37
CA ALA A 232 -0.23 -2.21 -22.82
C ALA A 232 -0.24 -2.18 -21.30
N MET A 233 -1.41 -2.50 -20.73
CA MET A 233 -1.57 -2.68 -19.29
C MET A 233 -0.80 -3.92 -18.79
N PRO A 234 -0.32 -3.89 -17.53
CA PRO A 234 0.25 -5.07 -16.89
C PRO A 234 -0.81 -6.17 -16.74
N LYS A 235 -0.36 -7.44 -16.67
CA LYS A 235 -1.27 -8.57 -16.38
C LYS A 235 -1.97 -8.31 -15.03
N PRO A 236 -3.31 -8.43 -14.96
CA PRO A 236 -4.03 -8.22 -13.71
C PRO A 236 -3.66 -9.29 -12.68
N CYS A 237 -3.50 -8.87 -11.44
CA CYS A 237 -3.34 -9.78 -10.31
C CYS A 237 -4.69 -10.43 -9.99
N THR A 238 -4.72 -11.75 -9.89
CA THR A 238 -5.89 -12.47 -9.36
C THR A 238 -5.76 -12.66 -7.87
N GLU A 239 -6.87 -12.52 -7.15
CA GLU A 239 -6.92 -12.89 -5.73
C GLU A 239 -6.71 -14.39 -5.55
N ILE A 240 -5.88 -14.76 -4.58
CA ILE A 240 -5.67 -16.16 -4.18
C ILE A 240 -6.13 -16.39 -2.75
N LEU A 241 -6.53 -17.64 -2.47
CA LEU A 241 -6.79 -18.08 -1.11
C LEU A 241 -5.49 -18.23 -0.30
N PRO A 242 -5.54 -18.06 1.03
CA PRO A 242 -4.39 -18.29 1.90
C PRO A 242 -3.74 -19.66 1.69
N HIS A 243 -2.41 -19.70 1.75
CA HIS A 243 -1.67 -20.96 1.72
C HIS A 243 -1.51 -21.52 3.15
N PRO A 244 -1.70 -22.83 3.40
CA PRO A 244 -1.64 -23.41 4.75
C PRO A 244 -0.31 -23.16 5.50
N HIS A 245 0.83 -23.17 4.79
CA HIS A 245 2.13 -22.86 5.41
C HIS A 245 2.27 -21.41 5.94
N GLY A 246 1.42 -20.49 5.48
CA GLY A 246 1.50 -19.07 5.83
C GLY A 246 0.50 -18.60 6.88
N VAL A 247 -0.37 -19.48 7.37
CA VAL A 247 -1.41 -19.09 8.32
C VAL A 247 -1.02 -19.38 9.76
N GLU A 248 -1.40 -18.46 10.62
CA GLU A 248 -1.24 -18.57 12.07
C GLU A 248 -2.52 -19.07 12.73
N ILE A 249 -2.39 -19.54 13.98
CA ILE A 249 -3.50 -20.07 14.79
C ILE A 249 -4.66 -19.06 14.85
N GLY A 250 -4.39 -17.79 15.15
CA GLY A 250 -5.43 -16.76 15.24
C GLY A 250 -6.18 -16.54 13.94
N THR A 251 -5.52 -16.64 12.79
CA THR A 251 -6.15 -16.55 11.47
C THR A 251 -7.06 -17.75 11.23
N VAL A 252 -6.58 -18.97 11.51
CA VAL A 252 -7.38 -20.19 11.36
C VAL A 252 -8.59 -20.18 12.28
N MET A 253 -8.46 -19.72 13.53
CA MET A 253 -9.60 -19.56 14.45
C MET A 253 -10.67 -18.63 13.88
N LYS A 254 -10.28 -17.47 13.34
CA LYS A 254 -11.21 -16.53 12.70
C LYS A 254 -11.86 -17.11 11.45
N MET A 255 -11.12 -17.89 10.65
CA MET A 255 -11.64 -18.54 9.46
C MET A 255 -12.64 -19.65 9.82
N LEU A 256 -12.36 -20.44 10.86
CA LEU A 256 -13.25 -21.49 11.36
C LEU A 256 -14.55 -20.92 11.93
N ALA A 257 -14.47 -19.81 12.68
CA ALA A 257 -15.64 -19.13 13.24
C ALA A 257 -16.59 -18.55 12.16
N ASN A 258 -16.04 -18.20 10.99
CA ASN A 258 -16.81 -17.70 9.84
C ASN A 258 -17.01 -18.77 8.75
N ALA A 259 -16.73 -20.04 9.05
CA ALA A 259 -16.77 -21.11 8.07
C ALA A 259 -18.21 -21.42 7.65
N LYS A 260 -18.49 -21.36 6.35
CA LYS A 260 -19.80 -21.77 5.80
C LYS A 260 -19.92 -23.29 5.64
N ALA A 261 -18.80 -24.02 5.69
CA ALA A 261 -18.75 -25.44 5.44
C ALA A 261 -19.12 -26.24 6.69
N ARG A 262 -19.96 -27.27 6.54
CA ARG A 262 -20.38 -28.15 7.65
C ARG A 262 -19.34 -29.20 8.06
N LYS A 263 -18.31 -29.40 7.23
CA LYS A 263 -17.28 -30.44 7.41
C LYS A 263 -15.89 -29.81 7.32
N LEU A 264 -14.98 -30.22 8.20
CA LEU A 264 -13.60 -29.74 8.22
C LEU A 264 -12.86 -30.00 6.90
N GLY A 265 -13.01 -31.19 6.31
CA GLY A 265 -12.36 -31.50 5.03
C GLY A 265 -12.82 -30.60 3.87
N ALA A 266 -14.10 -30.20 3.87
CA ALA A 266 -14.65 -29.26 2.90
C ALA A 266 -14.17 -27.84 3.17
N PHE A 267 -14.14 -27.41 4.44
CA PHE A 267 -13.58 -26.12 4.84
C PHE A 267 -12.13 -25.96 4.36
N LEU A 268 -11.29 -26.97 4.58
CA LEU A 268 -9.89 -26.91 4.17
C LEU A 268 -9.74 -26.71 2.65
N GLN A 269 -10.60 -27.34 1.85
CA GLN A 269 -10.58 -27.21 0.39
C GLN A 269 -11.06 -25.84 -0.09
N THR A 270 -12.12 -25.29 0.51
CA THR A 270 -12.71 -24.02 0.06
C THR A 270 -11.94 -22.81 0.56
N SER A 271 -11.24 -22.94 1.69
CA SER A 271 -10.64 -21.81 2.40
C SER A 271 -9.15 -21.64 2.14
N PHE A 272 -8.48 -22.65 1.57
CA PHE A 272 -7.04 -22.62 1.32
C PHE A 272 -6.69 -22.99 -0.12
N CYS A 273 -5.65 -22.36 -0.67
CA CYS A 273 -5.17 -22.71 -1.99
C CYS A 273 -4.40 -24.04 -1.97
N ARG A 274 -4.34 -24.71 -3.13
CA ARG A 274 -3.63 -26.00 -3.34
C ARG A 274 -4.06 -27.13 -2.39
N MET A 275 -5.28 -27.06 -1.88
CA MET A 275 -5.86 -28.10 -1.04
C MET A 275 -6.76 -29.01 -1.87
N SER A 276 -6.32 -30.25 -2.08
CA SER A 276 -7.19 -31.30 -2.64
C SER A 276 -7.93 -32.04 -1.52
N GLN A 277 -9.01 -32.76 -1.85
CA GLN A 277 -9.71 -33.64 -0.89
C GLN A 277 -8.75 -34.60 -0.20
N ARG A 278 -7.88 -35.28 -0.97
CA ARG A 278 -6.88 -36.21 -0.44
C ARG A 278 -5.94 -35.54 0.57
N THR A 279 -5.47 -34.35 0.24
CA THR A 279 -4.55 -33.58 1.10
C THR A 279 -5.26 -33.09 2.37
N ALA A 280 -6.50 -32.61 2.25
CA ALA A 280 -7.31 -32.20 3.40
C ALA A 280 -7.55 -33.36 4.36
N ASP A 281 -7.88 -34.54 3.84
CA ASP A 281 -8.09 -35.74 4.66
C ASP A 281 -6.79 -36.21 5.34
N GLU A 282 -5.66 -36.17 4.63
CA GLU A 282 -4.33 -36.44 5.21
C GLU A 282 -3.99 -35.45 6.34
N MET A 283 -4.31 -34.17 6.16
CA MET A 283 -4.06 -33.13 7.18
C MET A 283 -4.93 -33.31 8.42
N CYS A 284 -6.21 -33.61 8.24
CA CYS A 284 -7.10 -33.98 9.34
C CYS A 284 -6.55 -35.18 10.11
N LEU A 285 -6.14 -36.23 9.40
CA LEU A 285 -5.63 -37.45 10.02
C LEU A 285 -4.33 -37.23 10.79
N LYS A 286 -3.40 -36.43 10.25
CA LYS A 286 -2.16 -36.03 10.96
C LYS A 286 -2.43 -35.14 12.18
N ALA A 287 -3.50 -34.36 12.15
CA ALA A 287 -3.93 -33.54 13.28
C ALA A 287 -4.73 -34.34 14.34
N GLY A 288 -5.03 -35.62 14.09
CA GLY A 288 -5.89 -36.43 14.96
C GLY A 288 -7.37 -36.04 14.89
N LEU A 289 -7.80 -35.41 13.78
CA LEU A 289 -9.14 -34.90 13.57
C LEU A 289 -9.89 -35.72 12.50
N SER A 290 -11.20 -35.83 12.67
CA SER A 290 -12.08 -36.41 11.64
C SER A 290 -12.41 -35.35 10.58
N PRO A 291 -12.32 -35.67 9.28
CA PRO A 291 -12.75 -34.76 8.21
C PRO A 291 -14.23 -34.35 8.30
N ASN A 292 -15.06 -35.13 9.00
CA ASN A 292 -16.48 -34.87 9.20
C ASN A 292 -16.80 -34.01 10.42
N THR A 293 -15.81 -33.66 11.24
CA THR A 293 -16.00 -32.75 12.38
C THR A 293 -16.46 -31.38 11.87
N LYS A 294 -17.34 -30.73 12.63
CA LYS A 294 -17.78 -29.37 12.31
C LYS A 294 -16.67 -28.36 12.62
N PRO A 295 -16.37 -27.42 11.71
CA PRO A 295 -15.36 -26.38 11.92
C PRO A 295 -15.55 -25.56 13.20
N GLU A 296 -16.80 -25.24 13.56
CA GLU A 296 -17.17 -24.39 14.71
C GLU A 296 -16.95 -25.06 16.07
N GLU A 297 -16.91 -26.41 16.11
CA GLU A 297 -16.83 -27.19 17.35
C GLU A 297 -15.37 -27.51 17.75
N LEU A 298 -14.38 -27.03 16.99
CA LEU A 298 -12.97 -27.32 17.24
C LEU A 298 -12.42 -26.56 18.45
N SER A 299 -11.74 -27.28 19.35
CA SER A 299 -11.04 -26.67 20.49
C SER A 299 -9.73 -25.99 20.07
N VAL A 300 -9.20 -25.11 20.92
CA VAL A 300 -7.93 -24.41 20.65
C VAL A 300 -6.78 -25.39 20.47
N GLU A 301 -6.76 -26.48 21.25
CA GLU A 301 -5.75 -27.54 21.16
C GLU A 301 -5.83 -28.26 19.80
N GLN A 302 -7.05 -28.56 19.33
CA GLN A 302 -7.30 -29.18 18.04
C GLN A 302 -6.87 -28.27 16.88
N ILE A 303 -7.15 -26.97 16.97
CA ILE A 303 -6.71 -25.97 15.98
C ILE A 303 -5.19 -25.86 15.96
N THR A 304 -4.55 -25.89 17.13
CA THR A 304 -3.08 -25.88 17.24
C THR A 304 -2.48 -27.13 16.59
N ALA A 305 -3.06 -28.30 16.83
CA ALA A 305 -2.66 -29.55 16.16
C ALA A 305 -2.79 -29.46 14.63
N LEU A 306 -3.89 -28.87 14.13
CA LEU A 306 -4.11 -28.65 12.71
C LEU A 306 -3.07 -27.70 12.09
N VAL A 307 -2.75 -26.58 12.74
CA VAL A 307 -1.74 -25.64 12.26
C VAL A 307 -0.33 -26.26 12.27
N ASN A 308 -0.02 -27.09 13.26
CA ASN A 308 1.23 -27.86 13.26
C ASN A 308 1.27 -28.87 12.11
N ALA A 309 0.14 -29.51 11.80
CA ALA A 309 0.01 -30.39 10.63
C ALA A 309 0.27 -29.62 9.32
N PHE A 310 -0.19 -28.37 9.20
CA PHE A 310 0.07 -27.53 8.01
C PHE A 310 1.56 -27.38 7.72
N LYS A 311 2.42 -27.27 8.73
CA LYS A 311 3.88 -27.13 8.54
C LYS A 311 4.56 -28.42 8.12
N ASN A 312 3.99 -29.57 8.49
CA ASN A 312 4.60 -30.89 8.31
C ASN A 312 4.16 -31.61 7.04
N VAL A 313 3.08 -31.16 6.39
CA VAL A 313 2.60 -31.73 5.12
C VAL A 313 3.21 -31.00 3.93
N LYS A 314 3.80 -31.75 3.00
CA LYS A 314 4.33 -31.17 1.76
C LYS A 314 3.18 -30.77 0.84
N LEU A 315 3.05 -29.48 0.60
CA LEU A 315 2.05 -28.90 -0.30
C LEU A 315 2.70 -28.41 -1.59
N MET A 316 1.90 -28.35 -2.65
CA MET A 316 2.31 -27.66 -3.87
C MET A 316 2.48 -26.17 -3.60
N ALA A 317 3.40 -25.53 -4.30
CA ALA A 317 3.58 -24.09 -4.18
C ALA A 317 2.28 -23.33 -4.50
N PRO A 318 1.97 -22.24 -3.75
CA PRO A 318 0.85 -21.37 -4.05
C PRO A 318 0.88 -20.85 -5.49
N PRO A 319 -0.29 -20.54 -6.08
CA PRO A 319 -0.37 -19.94 -7.41
C PRO A 319 0.38 -18.60 -7.44
N THR A 320 1.02 -18.31 -8.57
CA THR A 320 1.80 -17.08 -8.77
C THR A 320 1.02 -16.00 -9.54
N ASP A 321 -0.21 -16.29 -9.96
CA ASP A 321 -1.10 -15.35 -10.65
C ASP A 321 -1.53 -14.15 -9.79
N CYS A 322 -1.25 -14.20 -8.49
CA CYS A 322 -1.40 -13.07 -7.57
C CYS A 322 -0.30 -12.01 -7.72
N LEU A 323 0.71 -12.25 -8.56
CA LEU A 323 1.83 -11.35 -8.83
C LEU A 323 1.72 -10.76 -10.25
N SER A 324 2.08 -9.50 -10.37
CA SER A 324 2.20 -8.74 -11.63
C SER A 324 3.60 -8.12 -11.70
N PRO A 325 4.58 -8.84 -12.29
CA PRO A 325 5.92 -8.29 -12.51
C PRO A 325 5.88 -7.12 -13.50
N ILE A 326 6.91 -6.27 -13.49
CA ILE A 326 7.09 -5.22 -14.49
C ILE A 326 7.62 -5.84 -15.80
N GLY A 327 8.56 -6.78 -15.67
CA GLY A 327 9.22 -7.46 -16.77
C GLY A 327 10.51 -6.78 -17.21
N GLU A 328 11.49 -7.59 -17.61
CA GLU A 328 12.85 -7.17 -17.96
C GLU A 328 12.87 -6.06 -19.01
N ILE A 329 12.15 -6.24 -20.11
CA ILE A 329 12.15 -5.30 -21.24
C ILE A 329 11.60 -3.94 -20.82
N LEU A 330 10.48 -3.92 -20.11
CA LEU A 330 9.83 -2.69 -19.67
C LEU A 330 10.67 -1.97 -18.62
N LEU A 331 11.22 -2.69 -17.64
CA LEU A 331 12.08 -2.13 -16.62
C LEU A 331 13.33 -1.46 -17.22
N LYS A 332 13.98 -2.13 -18.19
CA LYS A 332 15.13 -1.55 -18.92
C LYS A 332 14.76 -0.31 -19.73
N ARG A 333 13.63 -0.32 -20.43
CA ARG A 333 13.16 0.84 -21.22
C ARG A 333 12.79 2.02 -20.32
N ALA A 334 12.09 1.75 -19.22
CA ALA A 334 11.67 2.76 -18.27
C ALA A 334 12.88 3.41 -17.58
N LEU A 335 13.88 2.62 -17.20
CA LEU A 335 15.14 3.13 -16.65
C LEU A 335 15.84 4.06 -17.63
N LYS A 336 15.98 3.65 -18.91
CA LYS A 336 16.60 4.49 -19.96
C LYS A 336 15.90 5.82 -20.19
N ARG A 337 14.58 5.85 -20.12
CA ARG A 337 13.81 7.08 -20.36
C ARG A 337 13.81 8.01 -19.16
N ASN A 338 13.64 7.45 -17.96
CA ASN A 338 13.31 8.22 -16.77
C ASN A 338 14.48 8.39 -15.80
N ALA A 339 15.68 7.85 -16.08
CA ALA A 339 16.86 8.08 -15.24
C ALA A 339 17.31 9.55 -15.21
N GLY A 340 16.97 10.34 -16.23
CA GLY A 340 17.40 11.74 -16.36
C GLY A 340 18.90 11.90 -16.66
N GLN A 341 19.56 10.81 -17.08
CA GLN A 341 20.98 10.74 -17.40
C GLN A 341 21.17 9.88 -18.65
N GLU A 342 22.25 10.13 -19.39
CA GLU A 342 22.62 9.26 -20.51
C GLU A 342 23.10 7.92 -19.97
N ILE A 343 22.38 6.86 -20.34
CA ILE A 343 22.71 5.49 -19.95
C ILE A 343 23.47 4.81 -21.10
N GLU A 344 24.74 4.53 -20.87
CA GLU A 344 25.58 3.79 -21.82
C GLU A 344 25.19 2.30 -21.81
N PHE A 345 25.01 1.73 -20.62
CA PHE A 345 24.69 0.32 -20.45
C PHE A 345 23.53 0.12 -19.47
N ALA A 346 22.58 -0.75 -19.83
CA ALA A 346 21.49 -1.16 -18.94
C ALA A 346 21.21 -2.65 -19.08
N ALA A 347 21.09 -3.34 -17.95
CA ALA A 347 20.67 -4.73 -17.86
C ALA A 347 19.59 -4.90 -16.79
N SER A 348 18.70 -5.87 -17.00
CA SER A 348 17.55 -6.14 -16.13
C SER A 348 17.28 -7.64 -16.12
N VAL A 349 16.85 -8.18 -14.99
CA VAL A 349 16.48 -9.59 -14.83
C VAL A 349 15.23 -9.73 -13.97
N THR A 350 14.34 -10.63 -14.36
CA THR A 350 13.13 -10.99 -13.63
C THR A 350 13.26 -12.46 -13.23
N ARG A 351 13.40 -12.72 -11.93
CA ARG A 351 13.55 -14.10 -11.42
C ARG A 351 12.21 -14.84 -11.46
N ALA A 352 12.24 -16.17 -11.51
CA ALA A 352 11.05 -16.98 -11.29
C ALA A 352 10.47 -16.74 -9.87
N PRO A 353 9.14 -16.74 -9.69
CA PRO A 353 8.53 -16.55 -8.38
C PRO A 353 8.98 -17.61 -7.36
N SER A 354 9.13 -17.18 -6.11
CA SER A 354 9.46 -18.01 -4.95
C SER A 354 8.41 -17.81 -3.87
N VAL A 355 8.45 -18.61 -2.80
CA VAL A 355 7.41 -18.59 -1.75
C VAL A 355 8.08 -18.49 -0.39
N TYR A 356 7.61 -17.56 0.44
CA TYR A 356 8.07 -17.40 1.82
C TYR A 356 6.87 -17.31 2.76
N SER A 357 6.83 -18.17 3.79
CA SER A 357 5.69 -18.29 4.71
C SER A 357 4.34 -18.29 3.98
N GLY A 358 4.20 -19.11 2.94
CA GLY A 358 2.95 -19.22 2.16
C GLY A 358 2.63 -18.06 1.22
N ASN A 359 3.45 -17.00 1.19
CA ASN A 359 3.26 -15.85 0.32
C ASN A 359 4.18 -15.95 -0.92
N PRO A 360 3.62 -15.99 -2.14
CA PRO A 360 4.40 -15.84 -3.36
C PRO A 360 5.07 -14.47 -3.40
N PHE A 361 6.32 -14.43 -3.85
CA PHE A 361 7.05 -13.19 -4.15
C PHE A 361 7.96 -13.41 -5.36
N LEU A 362 8.36 -12.32 -5.99
CA LEU A 362 9.27 -12.31 -7.12
C LEU A 362 10.21 -11.10 -6.99
N VAL A 363 11.43 -11.25 -7.47
CA VAL A 363 12.46 -10.22 -7.41
C VAL A 363 12.88 -9.84 -8.83
N GLU A 364 12.83 -8.55 -9.11
CA GLU A 364 13.35 -7.95 -10.34
C GLU A 364 14.52 -7.05 -9.97
N ALA A 365 15.59 -7.11 -10.75
CA ALA A 365 16.77 -6.27 -10.54
C ALA A 365 17.15 -5.61 -11.87
N ALA A 366 17.57 -4.36 -11.81
CA ALA A 366 18.14 -3.65 -12.94
C ALA A 366 19.39 -2.87 -12.51
N ILE A 367 20.34 -2.79 -13.42
CA ILE A 367 21.54 -1.99 -13.28
C ILE A 367 21.67 -1.10 -14.51
N ALA A 368 22.05 0.16 -14.28
CA ALA A 368 22.40 1.10 -15.33
C ALA A 368 23.77 1.71 -15.02
N TYR A 369 24.59 1.84 -16.05
CA TYR A 369 25.84 2.58 -16.02
C TYR A 369 25.65 3.91 -16.74
N CYS A 370 25.85 4.99 -16.00
CA CYS A 370 25.72 6.37 -16.47
C CYS A 370 27.11 7.02 -16.44
N PRO A 371 27.73 7.33 -17.58
CA PRO A 371 29.05 7.98 -17.62
C PRO A 371 29.07 9.37 -16.97
N SER A 372 27.91 10.03 -16.91
CA SER A 372 27.74 11.34 -16.29
C SER A 372 27.76 11.31 -14.76
N MET A 373 27.72 10.13 -14.12
CA MET A 373 27.77 10.04 -12.66
C MET A 373 29.20 10.25 -12.13
N PRO A 374 29.36 10.92 -10.98
CA PRO A 374 30.66 11.07 -10.33
C PRO A 374 31.26 9.70 -9.98
N LYS A 375 32.52 9.48 -10.35
CA LYS A 375 33.23 8.20 -10.12
C LYS A 375 33.70 8.01 -8.68
N ASP A 376 33.71 9.08 -7.90
CA ASP A 376 34.19 9.15 -6.51
C ASP A 376 33.05 9.00 -5.48
N GLN A 377 31.81 8.87 -5.94
CA GLN A 377 30.63 8.71 -5.09
C GLN A 377 30.12 7.27 -5.09
N GLN A 378 29.45 6.90 -4.00
CA GLN A 378 28.74 5.63 -3.91
C GLN A 378 27.65 5.52 -4.98
N ILE A 379 27.37 4.29 -5.40
CA ILE A 379 26.28 4.02 -6.33
C ILE A 379 24.93 4.54 -5.81
N SER A 380 24.07 4.96 -6.73
CA SER A 380 22.67 5.27 -6.43
C SER A 380 21.85 3.99 -6.38
N ILE A 381 21.12 3.77 -5.27
CA ILE A 381 20.28 2.57 -5.08
C ILE A 381 18.82 3.00 -5.08
N MET A 382 18.07 2.47 -6.05
CA MET A 382 16.62 2.64 -6.15
C MET A 382 15.95 1.35 -5.68
N ARG A 383 15.04 1.47 -4.70
CA ARG A 383 14.38 0.33 -4.06
C ARG A 383 12.89 0.40 -4.29
N PHE A 384 12.29 -0.74 -4.58
CA PHE A 384 10.87 -0.83 -4.92
C PHE A 384 10.25 -2.03 -4.22
N ALA A 385 9.02 -1.87 -3.75
CA ALA A 385 8.20 -2.96 -3.25
C ALA A 385 6.80 -2.82 -3.85
N ASN A 386 6.27 -3.88 -4.48
CA ASN A 386 4.96 -3.88 -5.14
C ASN A 386 4.70 -2.66 -6.05
N ARG A 387 5.70 -2.25 -6.85
CA ARG A 387 5.67 -1.05 -7.73
C ARG A 387 5.53 0.29 -7.00
N VAL A 388 5.87 0.34 -5.71
CA VAL A 388 5.98 1.55 -4.91
C VAL A 388 7.46 1.82 -4.61
N PRO A 389 7.98 3.02 -4.87
CA PRO A 389 9.36 3.37 -4.52
C PRO A 389 9.54 3.58 -3.01
N LEU A 390 10.69 3.13 -2.49
CA LEU A 390 11.09 3.24 -1.09
C LEU A 390 12.21 4.27 -0.93
N LEU A 391 11.86 5.50 -0.56
CA LEU A 391 12.82 6.62 -0.43
C LEU A 391 13.48 6.73 0.96
N TYR A 392 12.89 6.11 1.98
CA TYR A 392 13.36 6.20 3.37
C TYR A 392 14.02 4.92 3.87
N GLN A 393 14.83 5.05 4.92
CA GLN A 393 15.44 3.94 5.68
C GLN A 393 16.23 2.94 4.82
N GLN A 394 17.07 3.45 3.91
CA GLN A 394 17.90 2.60 3.06
C GLN A 394 18.84 1.69 3.86
N GLY A 395 19.43 2.19 4.95
CA GLY A 395 20.42 1.44 5.76
C GLY A 395 19.86 0.26 6.55
N ALA A 396 18.53 0.14 6.72
CA ALA A 396 17.89 -1.01 7.38
C ALA A 396 17.18 -1.94 6.39
N CYS A 397 17.32 -1.70 5.08
CA CYS A 397 16.57 -2.42 4.07
C CYS A 397 17.32 -3.67 3.61
N LEU A 398 16.60 -4.81 3.60
CA LEU A 398 17.12 -6.09 3.10
C LEU A 398 17.68 -6.00 1.68
N MET A 399 17.07 -5.21 0.78
CA MET A 399 17.58 -5.01 -0.58
C MET A 399 18.96 -4.36 -0.59
N THR A 400 19.18 -3.36 0.29
CA THR A 400 20.47 -2.69 0.44
C THR A 400 21.52 -3.67 0.97
N HIS A 401 21.20 -4.42 2.02
CA HIS A 401 22.11 -5.45 2.54
C HIS A 401 22.41 -6.56 1.53
N GLY A 402 21.42 -6.92 0.69
CA GLY A 402 21.63 -7.83 -0.44
C GLY A 402 22.67 -7.30 -1.41
N ILE A 403 22.61 -6.01 -1.76
CA ILE A 403 23.59 -5.33 -2.62
C ILE A 403 24.96 -5.23 -1.94
N GLU A 404 25.01 -4.87 -0.66
CA GLU A 404 26.26 -4.77 0.12
C GLU A 404 27.01 -6.10 0.26
N SER A 405 26.28 -7.22 0.22
CA SER A 405 26.83 -8.57 0.35
C SER A 405 27.54 -9.08 -0.91
N VAL A 406 27.36 -8.41 -2.05
CA VAL A 406 27.99 -8.78 -3.32
C VAL A 406 29.43 -8.23 -3.38
N ASP A 407 30.37 -9.07 -3.83
CA ASP A 407 31.75 -8.66 -4.09
C ASP A 407 31.86 -7.95 -5.45
N TRP A 408 31.54 -6.65 -5.46
CA TRP A 408 31.45 -5.82 -6.67
C TRP A 408 32.77 -5.66 -7.43
N ARG A 409 33.92 -5.90 -6.76
CA ARG A 409 35.25 -5.90 -7.38
C ARG A 409 35.39 -6.94 -8.48
N ARG A 410 34.71 -8.08 -8.36
CA ARG A 410 34.66 -9.12 -9.41
C ARG A 410 33.93 -8.67 -10.67
N TYR A 411 33.12 -7.62 -10.55
CA TYR A 411 32.32 -7.05 -11.63
C TYR A 411 32.87 -5.70 -12.11
N GLY A 412 34.10 -5.34 -11.73
CA GLY A 412 34.79 -4.15 -12.24
C GLY A 412 34.43 -2.84 -11.55
N LEU A 413 33.73 -2.87 -10.42
CA LEU A 413 33.47 -1.69 -9.59
C LEU A 413 34.46 -1.62 -8.42
N GLU A 414 35.00 -0.43 -8.15
CA GLU A 414 35.78 -0.19 -6.95
C GLU A 414 34.88 -0.25 -5.72
N GLN A 415 35.36 -0.87 -4.64
CA GLN A 415 34.63 -0.98 -3.37
C GLN A 415 35.65 -0.82 -2.24
N ARG A 416 35.75 0.39 -1.70
CA ARG A 416 36.72 0.71 -0.65
C ARG A 416 36.44 -0.13 0.61
N GLY A 417 37.41 -0.94 1.02
CA GLY A 417 37.28 -1.85 2.18
C GLY A 417 36.67 -3.23 1.88
N GLY A 418 36.32 -3.53 0.62
CA GLY A 418 35.88 -4.87 0.17
C GLY A 418 34.55 -5.37 0.73
N LYS A 419 33.81 -4.52 1.44
CA LYS A 419 32.44 -4.75 1.92
C LYS A 419 31.66 -3.42 1.84
N GLY A 420 30.35 -3.50 1.59
CA GLY A 420 29.47 -2.34 1.57
C GLY A 420 29.02 -1.93 0.17
N ILE A 421 28.55 -0.70 0.03
CA ILE A 421 28.09 -0.18 -1.25
C ILE A 421 29.32 0.28 -2.07
N PRO A 422 29.47 -0.15 -3.34
CA PRO A 422 30.56 0.28 -4.20
C PRO A 422 30.54 1.79 -4.45
#